data_AF-A0A3N4ZXH0-F1
#
_entry.id   AF-A0A3N4ZXH0-F1
#
_cell.length_a   1.000
_cell.length_b   1.000
_cell.length_c   1.000
_cell.angle_alpha   90.00
_cell.angle_beta   90.00
_cell.angle_gamma   90.00
#
_symmetry.space_group_name_H-M   'P 1'
#
loop_
_entity.id
_entity.type
_entity.pdbx_description
1 polymer ?
#
loop_
_entity_poly.entity_id
_entity_poly.type
_entity_poly.pdbx_seq_one_letter_code
_entity_poly.pdbx_strand_id
1 'polypeptide(L)'
;MTTEPTKTEFDFELPTGYVDGAGVIHRNGTMRLATARDETAVLVDQRVRENPAYIDIVLLSLVVTRLGTLPEVHAGVIEQLFASDLAYLQDLYQRLNGAGR
;
A
#
# COMPACT_ATOMS: atom_id res chain seq x y z
N MET A 1 -22.61 4.12 26.50
CA MET A 1 -21.35 4.28 25.74
C MET A 1 -21.61 3.73 24.36
N THR A 2 -21.85 4.59 23.38
CA THR A 2 -21.96 4.21 21.97
C THR A 2 -20.55 3.89 21.49
N THR A 3 -20.27 2.62 21.18
CA THR A 3 -19.01 2.20 20.57
C THR A 3 -19.01 2.75 19.15
N GLU A 4 -18.28 3.83 18.89
CA GLU A 4 -17.98 4.21 17.51
C GLU A 4 -17.14 3.09 16.88
N PRO A 5 -17.48 2.62 15.67
CA PRO A 5 -16.71 1.58 15.01
C PRO A 5 -15.28 2.07 14.78
N THR A 6 -14.29 1.25 15.13
CA THR A 6 -12.88 1.54 14.89
C THR A 6 -12.64 1.78 13.40
N LYS A 7 -12.10 2.94 13.03
CA LYS A 7 -11.72 3.25 11.65
C LYS A 7 -10.49 2.44 11.26
N THR A 8 -10.64 1.56 10.28
CA THR A 8 -9.57 0.66 9.79
C THR A 8 -9.08 1.02 8.39
N GLU A 9 -9.68 2.00 7.73
CA GLU A 9 -9.38 2.44 6.37
C GLU A 9 -9.14 3.95 6.31
N PHE A 10 -8.15 4.36 5.53
CA PHE A 10 -7.65 5.72 5.47
C PHE A 10 -7.42 6.12 4.01
N ASP A 11 -8.08 7.19 3.59
CA ASP A 11 -7.87 7.76 2.26
C ASP A 11 -6.53 8.50 2.21
N PHE A 12 -5.92 8.46 1.03
CA PHE A 12 -4.68 9.18 0.73
C PHE A 12 -4.71 9.74 -0.70
N GLU A 13 -3.81 10.69 -0.97
CA GLU A 13 -3.54 11.18 -2.31
C GLU A 13 -2.04 11.08 -2.59
N LEU A 14 -1.66 10.41 -3.67
CA LEU A 14 -0.27 10.30 -4.11
C LEU A 14 0.28 11.67 -4.54
N PRO A 15 1.51 12.03 -4.13
CA PRO A 15 2.19 13.25 -4.59
C PRO A 15 2.20 13.42 -6.11
N THR A 16 2.59 12.38 -6.85
CA THR A 16 2.72 12.42 -8.32
C THR A 16 1.59 11.63 -8.98
N GLY A 17 1.42 10.36 -8.58
CA GLY A 17 0.37 9.48 -9.08
C GLY A 17 0.90 8.34 -9.94
N TYR A 18 0.15 7.25 -9.98
CA TYR A 18 0.40 6.11 -10.85
C TYR A 18 -0.17 6.39 -12.25
N VAL A 19 0.61 6.17 -13.31
CA VAL A 19 0.15 6.26 -14.69
C VAL A 19 -0.09 4.86 -15.22
N ASP A 20 -1.33 4.53 -15.57
CA ASP A 20 -1.65 3.22 -16.11
C ASP A 20 -1.31 3.07 -17.60
N GLY A 21 -1.54 1.88 -18.15
CA GLY A 21 -1.27 1.58 -19.56
C GLY A 21 -2.10 2.39 -20.56
N ALA A 22 -3.19 3.04 -20.13
CA ALA A 22 -4.00 3.93 -20.95
C ALA A 22 -3.60 5.41 -20.79
N GLY A 23 -2.59 5.71 -19.96
CA GLY A 23 -2.15 7.07 -19.67
C GLY A 23 -3.01 7.80 -18.64
N VAL A 24 -3.91 7.09 -17.93
CA VAL A 24 -4.72 7.69 -16.87
C VAL A 24 -3.89 7.80 -15.60
N ILE A 25 -3.97 8.97 -14.95
CA ILE A 25 -3.26 9.25 -13.70
C ILE A 25 -4.17 8.96 -12.50
N HIS A 26 -3.73 8.05 -11.64
CA HIS A 26 -4.42 7.64 -10.42
C HIS A 26 -3.68 8.19 -9.20
N ARG A 27 -4.34 9.10 -8.45
CA ARG A 27 -3.74 9.73 -7.25
C ARG A 27 -4.47 9.39 -5.97
N ASN A 28 -5.80 9.35 -6.01
CA ASN A 28 -6.61 9.10 -4.81
C ASN A 28 -6.69 7.60 -4.51
N GLY A 29 -6.39 7.18 -3.29
CA GLY A 29 -6.44 5.79 -2.88
C GLY A 29 -6.92 5.59 -1.45
N THR A 30 -6.99 4.33 -1.04
CA THR A 30 -7.29 3.93 0.35
C THR A 30 -6.30 2.89 0.80
N MET A 31 -5.80 3.06 2.01
CA MET A 31 -5.00 2.08 2.74
C MET A 31 -5.78 1.60 3.95
N ARG A 32 -5.73 0.30 4.22
CA ARG A 32 -6.24 -0.28 5.47
C ARG A 32 -5.11 -0.56 6.46
N LEU A 33 -5.46 -0.68 7.74
CA LEU A 33 -4.53 -1.24 8.72
C LEU A 33 -4.08 -2.64 8.28
N ALA A 34 -2.80 -2.91 8.49
CA ALA A 34 -2.23 -4.23 8.31
C ALA A 34 -2.74 -5.17 9.39
N THR A 35 -2.95 -6.42 9.00
CA THR A 35 -3.21 -7.51 9.92
C THR A 35 -1.95 -8.35 10.08
N ALA A 36 -1.88 -9.13 11.16
CA ALA A 36 -0.81 -10.11 11.33
C ALA A 36 -0.72 -11.12 10.17
N ARG A 37 -1.85 -11.37 9.47
CA ARG A 37 -1.87 -12.21 8.28
C ARG A 37 -1.13 -11.58 7.11
N ASP A 38 -1.27 -10.26 6.92
CA ASP A 38 -0.56 -9.54 5.86
C ASP A 38 0.95 -9.59 6.11
N GLU A 39 1.36 -9.28 7.34
CA GLU A 39 2.77 -9.32 7.75
C GLU A 39 3.39 -10.71 7.55
N THR A 40 2.65 -11.76 7.91
CA THR A 40 3.12 -13.15 7.71
C THR A 40 3.18 -13.50 6.22
N ALA A 41 2.23 -13.06 5.41
CA ALA A 41 2.19 -13.33 3.98
C ALA A 41 3.41 -12.72 3.26
N VAL A 42 3.86 -11.53 3.66
CA VAL A 42 5.07 -10.89 3.13
C VAL A 42 6.31 -11.75 3.35
N LEU A 43 6.49 -12.30 4.55
CA LEU A 43 7.68 -13.08 4.90
C LEU A 43 7.81 -14.39 4.12
N VAL A 44 6.69 -14.95 3.64
CA VAL A 44 6.67 -16.20 2.87
C VAL A 44 6.56 -15.98 1.36
N ASP A 45 6.39 -14.73 0.91
CA ASP A 45 6.32 -14.41 -0.52
C ASP A 45 7.62 -14.78 -1.23
N GLN A 46 7.51 -15.44 -2.39
CA GLN A 46 8.66 -15.92 -3.14
C GLN A 46 9.57 -14.77 -3.60
N ARG A 47 9.01 -13.63 -3.99
CA ARG A 47 9.78 -12.46 -4.45
C ARG A 47 10.63 -11.89 -3.33
N VAL A 48 10.08 -11.85 -2.11
CA VAL A 48 10.79 -11.40 -0.90
C VAL A 48 11.92 -12.37 -0.54
N ARG A 49 11.67 -13.68 -0.64
CA ARG A 49 12.70 -14.71 -0.40
C ARG A 49 13.84 -14.63 -1.40
N GLU A 50 13.55 -14.30 -2.65
CA GLU A 50 14.54 -14.13 -3.72
C GLU A 50 15.27 -12.78 -3.62
N ASN A 51 14.55 -11.72 -3.24
CA ASN A 51 15.08 -10.38 -3.09
C ASN A 51 14.39 -9.63 -1.94
N PRO A 52 15.07 -9.44 -0.78
CA PRO A 52 14.52 -8.73 0.37
C PRO A 52 14.07 -7.29 0.10
N ALA A 53 14.51 -6.66 -0.99
CA ALA A 53 14.04 -5.33 -1.38
C ALA A 53 12.54 -5.30 -1.75
N TYR A 54 11.91 -6.46 -1.97
CA TYR A 54 10.48 -6.57 -2.29
C TYR A 54 9.56 -6.51 -1.06
N ILE A 55 10.08 -6.46 0.16
CA ILE A 55 9.25 -6.47 1.39
C ILE A 55 8.20 -5.37 1.34
N ASP A 56 8.62 -4.11 1.11
CA ASP A 56 7.71 -2.97 1.12
C ASP A 56 6.73 -3.02 -0.04
N ILE A 57 7.17 -3.49 -1.21
CA ILE A 57 6.33 -3.64 -2.39
C ILE A 57 5.18 -4.61 -2.12
N VAL A 58 5.49 -5.80 -1.61
CA VAL A 58 4.49 -6.83 -1.33
C VAL A 58 3.58 -6.35 -0.20
N LEU A 59 4.14 -5.81 0.88
CA LEU A 59 3.37 -5.30 2.00
C LEU A 59 2.36 -4.23 1.58
N LEU A 60 2.82 -3.20 0.86
CA LEU A 60 1.95 -2.13 0.38
C LEU A 60 0.86 -2.64 -0.57
N SER A 61 1.17 -3.64 -1.40
CA SER A 61 0.17 -4.25 -2.28
C SER A 61 -0.95 -4.99 -1.54
N LEU A 62 -0.72 -5.43 -0.30
CA LEU A 62 -1.74 -6.10 0.52
C LEU A 62 -2.66 -5.10 1.22
N VAL A 63 -2.16 -3.90 1.53
CA VAL A 63 -2.88 -2.93 2.36
C VAL A 63 -3.45 -1.74 1.60
N VAL A 64 -2.95 -1.43 0.40
CA VAL A 64 -3.59 -0.45 -0.48
C VAL A 64 -4.76 -1.13 -1.18
N THR A 65 -5.99 -0.81 -0.79
CA THR A 65 -7.21 -1.47 -1.26
C THR A 65 -7.85 -0.79 -2.47
N ARG A 66 -7.50 0.47 -2.73
CA ARG A 66 -7.96 1.23 -3.90
C ARG A 66 -6.88 2.21 -4.35
N LEU A 67 -6.73 2.36 -5.65
CA LEU A 67 -5.99 3.47 -6.26
C LEU A 67 -6.71 3.90 -7.55
N GLY A 68 -7.29 5.09 -7.52
CA GLY A 68 -8.09 5.66 -8.60
C GLY A 68 -9.21 4.72 -9.03
N THR A 69 -9.25 4.42 -10.33
CA THR A 69 -10.23 3.52 -10.95
C THR A 69 -9.65 2.17 -11.32
N LEU A 70 -8.49 1.80 -10.75
CA LEU A 70 -7.90 0.49 -11.01
C LEU A 70 -8.81 -0.63 -10.48
N PRO A 71 -8.93 -1.75 -11.22
CA PRO A 71 -9.73 -2.89 -10.79
C PRO A 71 -9.11 -3.59 -9.57
N GLU A 72 -7.78 -3.58 -9.46
CA GLU A 72 -7.02 -4.19 -8.38
C GLU A 72 -5.68 -3.45 -8.20
N VAL A 73 -5.19 -3.41 -6.97
CA VAL A 73 -3.83 -2.97 -6.65
C VAL A 73 -3.01 -4.20 -6.29
N HIS A 74 -2.06 -4.56 -7.15
CA HIS A 74 -1.13 -5.67 -6.94
C HIS A 74 0.31 -5.16 -6.90
N ALA A 75 1.26 -6.00 -6.50
CA ALA A 75 2.69 -5.64 -6.39
C ALA A 75 3.24 -4.91 -7.63
N GLY A 76 2.87 -5.34 -8.85
CA GLY A 76 3.28 -4.66 -10.09
C GLY A 76 2.83 -3.19 -10.21
N VAL A 77 1.70 -2.81 -9.62
CA VAL A 77 1.26 -1.39 -9.56
C VAL A 77 2.19 -0.61 -8.63
N ILE A 78 2.50 -1.18 -7.46
CA ILE A 78 3.38 -0.56 -6.46
C ILE A 78 4.81 -0.40 -7.00
N GLU A 79 5.32 -1.40 -7.73
CA GLU A 79 6.64 -1.38 -8.38
C GLU A 79 6.78 -0.27 -9.43
N GLN A 80 5.67 0.13 -10.05
CA GLN A 80 5.64 1.13 -11.11
C GLN A 80 5.38 2.55 -10.58
N LEU A 81 5.24 2.73 -9.27
CA LEU A 81 5.13 4.05 -8.66
C LEU A 81 6.43 4.83 -8.82
N PHE A 82 6.30 6.16 -8.93
CA PHE A 82 7.45 7.03 -8.77
C PHE A 82 8.03 6.88 -7.35
N ALA A 83 9.35 7.06 -7.22
CA ALA A 83 10.03 6.92 -5.93
C ALA A 83 9.42 7.81 -4.82
N SER A 84 8.92 9.00 -5.17
CA SER A 84 8.23 9.89 -4.23
C SER A 84 6.91 9.32 -3.72
N ASP A 85 6.17 8.61 -4.57
CA ASP A 85 4.89 8.01 -4.22
C ASP A 85 5.09 6.74 -3.39
N LEU A 86 6.10 5.94 -3.73
CA LEU A 86 6.47 4.78 -2.92
C LEU A 86 6.90 5.21 -1.50
N ALA A 87 7.77 6.23 -1.40
CA ALA A 87 8.19 6.79 -0.12
C ALA A 87 7.02 7.35 0.70
N TYR A 88 6.08 8.02 0.04
CA TYR A 88 4.85 8.52 0.67
C TYR A 88 4.01 7.37 1.26
N LEU A 89 3.82 6.28 0.51
CA LEU A 89 3.06 5.13 0.99
C LEU A 89 3.77 4.38 2.12
N GLN A 90 5.10 4.28 2.07
CA GLN A 90 5.91 3.69 3.16
C GLN A 90 5.75 4.49 4.47
N ASP A 91 5.87 5.82 4.40
CA ASP A 91 5.68 6.70 5.56
C ASP A 91 4.24 6.63 6.10
N LEU A 92 3.24 6.63 5.21
CA LEU A 92 1.84 6.47 5.60
C LEU A 92 1.61 5.12 6.31
N TYR A 93 2.16 4.03 5.77
CA TYR A 93 2.08 2.70 6.38
C TYR A 93 2.61 2.70 7.82
N GLN A 94 3.80 3.26 8.02
CA GLN A 94 4.46 3.31 9.33
C GLN A 94 3.63 4.11 10.34
N ARG A 95 3.05 5.24 9.92
CA ARG A 95 2.19 6.07 10.76
C ARG A 95 0.90 5.36 11.18
N LEU A 96 0.27 4.64 10.25
CA LEU A 96 -1.00 3.96 10.51
C LEU A 96 -0.82 2.69 11.37
N ASN A 97 0.26 1.93 11.16
CA ASN A 97 0.47 0.63 11.80
C ASN A 97 1.42 0.67 13.00
N GLY A 98 1.90 1.86 13.40
CA GLY A 98 2.77 2.02 14.56
C GLY A 98 4.15 1.35 14.43
N ALA A 99 4.55 0.98 13.21
CA ALA A 99 5.86 0.40 12.92
C ALA A 99 7.01 1.43 13.03
N GLY A 100 6.68 2.72 13.17
CA GLY A 100 7.64 3.77 13.49
C GLY A 100 7.78 3.96 15.00
N ARG A 101 8.70 3.22 15.63
CA ARG A 101 9.32 3.58 16.91
C ARG A 101 10.79 3.21 16.92
#